data_AF-A0A7V1SST4-F1
#
_entry.id   AF-A0A7V1SST4-F1
#
_cell.length_a   1.000
_cell.length_b   1.000
_cell.length_c   1.000
_cell.angle_alpha   90.00
_cell.angle_beta   90.00
_cell.angle_gamma   90.00
#
_symmetry.space_group_name_H-M   'P 1'
#
loop_
_entity.id
_entity.type
_entity.pdbx_description
1 polymer ?
#
loop_
_entity_poly.entity_id
_entity_poly.type
_entity_poly.pdbx_seq_one_letter_code
_entity_poly.pdbx_strand_id
1 'polypeptide(L)'
;MSLSLYNGGRSVKFTGLEQLVINEIARDTNREVWQSLIPVYKMPADTDLKSYQPVQPGKYIIKQNTIIFTPDTPFVKGKTYFVRSYQLGQGTSFADYLQGRARLGKLKFIDLVFKP
;
A
#
# COMPACT_ATOMS: atom_id res chain seq x y z
N MET A 1 -6.95 3.85 9.18
CA MET A 1 -6.02 4.30 8.14
C MET A 1 -6.74 5.18 7.12
N SER A 2 -6.12 6.25 6.64
CA SER A 2 -6.63 7.12 5.57
C SER A 2 -5.57 7.38 4.50
N LEU A 3 -6.03 7.70 3.28
CA LEU A 3 -5.22 7.97 2.10
C LEU A 3 -5.42 9.41 1.65
N SER A 4 -4.34 10.11 1.29
CA SER A 4 -4.43 11.45 0.69
C SER A 4 -3.26 11.73 -0.27
N LEU A 5 -3.47 12.66 -1.20
CA LEU A 5 -2.40 13.16 -2.06
C LEU A 5 -1.34 13.90 -1.24
N TYR A 6 -0.11 13.84 -1.70
CA TYR A 6 1.04 14.52 -1.11
C TYR A 6 1.92 15.14 -2.19
N ASN A 7 2.68 16.18 -1.81
CA ASN A 7 3.63 16.86 -2.70
C ASN A 7 3.02 17.29 -4.05
N GLY A 8 1.87 17.97 -4.00
CA GLY A 8 1.17 18.43 -5.20
C GLY A 8 0.62 17.31 -6.09
N GLY A 9 0.30 16.16 -5.51
CA GLY A 9 -0.26 15.00 -6.25
C GLY A 9 0.80 14.11 -6.88
N ARG A 10 2.10 14.35 -6.63
CA ARG A 10 3.20 13.48 -7.10
C ARG A 10 3.37 12.23 -6.27
N SER A 11 2.88 12.23 -5.04
CA SER A 11 2.96 11.12 -4.10
C SER A 11 1.61 10.89 -3.44
N VAL A 12 1.43 9.74 -2.82
CA VAL A 12 0.33 9.50 -1.88
C VAL A 12 0.87 9.23 -0.49
N LYS A 13 0.17 9.72 0.52
CA LYS A 13 0.48 9.50 1.92
C LYS A 13 -0.61 8.68 2.61
N PHE A 14 -0.18 7.74 3.42
CA PHE A 14 -1.00 6.88 4.27
C PHE A 14 -0.80 7.30 5.71
N THR A 15 -1.89 7.65 6.40
CA THR A 15 -1.86 8.07 7.81
C THR A 15 -2.84 7.27 8.65
N GLY A 16 -2.74 7.40 9.97
CA GLY A 16 -3.58 6.65 10.91
C GLY A 16 -3.21 5.16 10.96
N LEU A 17 -1.90 4.88 10.86
CA LEU A 17 -1.30 3.60 11.19
C LEU A 17 -0.94 3.61 12.68
N GLU A 18 -1.21 2.50 13.36
CA GLU A 18 -0.84 2.34 14.76
C GLU A 18 0.68 2.31 14.93
N GLN A 19 1.18 2.86 16.03
CA GLN A 19 2.63 2.95 16.31
C GLN A 19 3.31 1.57 16.30
N LEU A 20 2.62 0.54 16.79
CA LEU A 20 3.14 -0.82 16.83
C LEU A 20 3.44 -1.36 15.41
N VAL A 21 2.52 -1.16 14.48
CA VAL A 21 2.68 -1.56 13.07
C VAL A 21 3.86 -0.81 12.43
N ILE A 22 3.97 0.50 12.67
CA ILE A 22 5.09 1.30 12.17
C ILE A 22 6.43 0.81 12.73
N ASN A 23 6.48 0.48 14.02
CA ASN A 23 7.68 -0.01 14.66
C ASN A 23 8.11 -1.39 14.11
N GLU A 24 7.16 -2.26 13.79
CA GLU A 24 7.44 -3.55 13.15
C GLU A 24 7.98 -3.35 11.73
N ILE A 25 7.34 -2.50 10.92
CA ILE A 25 7.82 -2.17 9.58
C ILE A 25 9.23 -1.53 9.64
N ALA A 26 9.47 -0.64 10.59
CA ALA A 26 10.77 0.04 10.73
C ALA A 26 11.91 -0.89 11.15
N ARG A 27 11.60 -1.98 11.87
CA ARG A 27 12.55 -3.01 12.27
C ARG A 27 12.77 -4.07 11.20
N ASP A 28 11.86 -4.17 10.24
CA ASP A 28 11.95 -5.11 9.14
C ASP A 28 13.07 -4.72 8.17
N THR A 29 14.02 -5.63 7.99
CA THR A 29 15.12 -5.49 7.03
C THR A 29 14.65 -5.83 5.61
N ASN A 30 13.55 -6.57 5.45
CA ASN A 30 13.01 -6.96 4.16
C ASN A 30 11.89 -6.01 3.70
N ARG A 31 12.32 -4.83 3.23
CA ARG A 31 11.41 -3.75 2.83
C ARG A 31 10.41 -4.14 1.74
N GLU A 32 10.71 -5.14 0.92
CA GLU A 32 9.84 -5.58 -0.17
C GLU A 32 8.57 -6.26 0.34
N VAL A 33 8.67 -6.99 1.45
CA VAL A 33 7.55 -7.79 1.95
C VAL A 33 6.46 -6.89 2.50
N TRP A 34 6.76 -5.91 3.34
CA TRP A 34 5.71 -5.02 3.85
C TRP A 34 5.14 -4.09 2.76
N GLN A 35 5.94 -3.68 1.77
CA GLN A 35 5.45 -2.85 0.66
C GLN A 35 4.33 -3.56 -0.12
N SER A 36 4.41 -4.89 -0.21
CA SER A 36 3.35 -5.71 -0.83
C SER A 36 2.02 -5.71 -0.07
N LEU A 37 1.95 -5.15 1.15
CA LEU A 37 0.70 -4.99 1.91
C LEU A 37 -0.08 -3.73 1.52
N ILE A 38 0.56 -2.77 0.86
CA ILE A 38 -0.07 -1.52 0.41
C ILE A 38 0.26 -1.17 -1.06
N PRO A 39 0.13 -2.11 -2.01
CA PRO A 39 0.45 -1.87 -3.40
C PRO A 39 -0.51 -0.84 -4.02
N VAL A 40 0.07 0.03 -4.85
CA VAL A 40 -0.66 1.06 -5.60
C VAL A 40 -0.91 0.58 -7.02
N TYR A 41 -2.09 0.82 -7.56
CA TYR A 41 -2.50 0.39 -8.89
C TYR A 41 -3.19 1.52 -9.64
N LYS A 42 -3.14 1.46 -10.97
CA LYS A 42 -4.00 2.27 -11.84
C LYS A 42 -5.37 1.60 -11.93
N MET A 43 -6.44 2.40 -11.90
CA MET A 43 -7.79 1.88 -12.11
C MET A 43 -7.95 1.43 -13.57
N PRO A 44 -8.32 0.17 -13.83
CA PRO A 44 -8.69 -0.28 -15.17
C PRO A 44 -10.04 0.32 -15.59
N ALA A 45 -10.33 0.29 -16.89
CA ALA A 45 -11.66 0.68 -17.39
C ALA A 45 -12.74 -0.30 -16.91
N ASP A 46 -12.42 -1.60 -16.94
CA ASP A 46 -13.22 -2.66 -16.35
C ASP A 46 -12.76 -2.94 -14.92
N THR A 47 -13.59 -2.59 -13.94
CA THR A 47 -13.25 -2.70 -12.52
C THR A 47 -13.14 -4.14 -12.02
N ASP A 48 -13.69 -5.12 -12.74
CA ASP A 48 -13.55 -6.53 -12.39
C ASP A 48 -12.10 -7.00 -12.60
N LEU A 49 -11.33 -6.26 -13.40
CA LEU A 49 -9.93 -6.54 -13.69
C LEU A 49 -8.94 -5.88 -12.71
N LYS A 50 -9.41 -5.29 -11.60
CA LYS A 50 -8.54 -4.64 -10.59
C LYS A 50 -7.42 -5.56 -10.08
N SER A 51 -7.74 -6.81 -9.78
CA SER A 51 -6.76 -7.78 -9.24
C SER A 51 -5.72 -8.26 -10.25
N TYR A 52 -5.91 -7.96 -11.53
CA TYR A 52 -4.96 -8.30 -12.61
C TYR A 52 -4.11 -7.09 -13.04
N GLN A 53 -4.31 -5.93 -12.41
CA GLN A 53 -3.49 -4.76 -12.74
C GLN A 53 -2.07 -4.95 -12.22
N PRO A 54 -1.05 -4.55 -13.01
CA PRO A 54 0.31 -4.50 -12.51
C PRO A 54 0.42 -3.46 -11.40
N VAL A 55 1.20 -3.79 -10.37
CA VAL A 55 1.55 -2.83 -9.31
C VAL A 55 2.30 -1.66 -9.93
N GLN A 56 1.98 -0.45 -9.51
CA GLN A 56 2.71 0.75 -9.89
C GLN A 56 4.12 0.70 -9.30
N PRO A 57 5.17 0.73 -10.13
CA PRO A 57 6.54 0.80 -9.62
C PRO A 57 6.75 2.13 -8.91
N GLY A 58 7.50 2.10 -7.82
CA GLY A 58 7.77 3.28 -7.01
C GLY A 58 8.47 2.96 -5.71
N LYS A 59 8.67 4.02 -4.93
CA LYS A 59 9.41 3.99 -3.68
C LYS A 59 8.51 4.33 -2.52
N TYR A 60 8.65 3.55 -1.45
CA TYR A 60 8.00 3.79 -0.18
C TYR A 60 8.99 4.40 0.82
N ILE A 61 8.55 5.44 1.51
CA ILE A 61 9.29 6.09 2.59
C ILE A 61 8.40 6.10 3.82
N ILE A 62 8.96 5.68 4.96
CA ILE A 62 8.30 5.78 6.25
C ILE A 62 8.85 7.00 6.96
N LYS A 63 7.98 7.89 7.38
CA LYS A 63 8.33 9.07 8.16
C LYS A 63 7.34 9.22 9.30
N GLN A 64 7.83 9.06 10.54
CA GLN A 64 6.99 9.01 11.73
C GLN A 64 5.92 7.92 11.56
N ASN A 65 4.63 8.25 11.67
CA ASN A 65 3.51 7.32 11.51
C ASN A 65 2.85 7.43 10.14
N THR A 66 3.61 7.89 9.15
CA THR A 66 3.14 8.09 7.79
C THR A 66 3.98 7.26 6.83
N ILE A 67 3.30 6.57 5.91
CA ILE A 67 3.96 5.96 4.77
C ILE A 67 3.70 6.85 3.55
N ILE A 68 4.72 7.07 2.75
CA ILE A 68 4.65 7.89 1.54
C ILE A 68 5.08 7.02 0.37
N PHE A 69 4.19 6.84 -0.60
CA PHE A 69 4.52 6.21 -1.87
C PHE A 69 4.73 7.28 -2.94
N THR A 70 5.85 7.18 -3.65
CA THR A 70 6.14 8.00 -4.84
C THR A 70 6.37 7.05 -6.01
N PRO A 71 5.53 7.11 -7.06
CA PRO A 71 5.70 6.24 -8.22
C PRO A 71 6.94 6.67 -9.01
N ASP A 72 7.61 5.70 -9.65
CA ASP A 72 8.76 5.98 -10.50
C ASP A 72 8.34 6.75 -11.76
N THR A 73 7.11 6.49 -12.24
CA THR A 73 6.45 7.28 -13.28
C THR A 73 5.36 8.16 -12.65
N PRO A 74 5.34 9.48 -12.90
CA PRO A 74 4.34 10.37 -12.33
C PRO A 74 2.91 9.90 -12.58
N PHE A 75 2.03 10.10 -11.60
CA PHE A 75 0.61 9.83 -11.81
C PHE A 75 0.05 10.69 -12.94
N VAL A 76 -0.87 10.11 -13.72
CA VAL A 76 -1.50 10.80 -14.84
C VAL A 76 -2.70 11.59 -14.30
N LYS A 77 -2.66 12.91 -14.46
CA LYS A 77 -3.75 13.81 -14.06
C LYS A 77 -5.07 13.35 -14.65
N GLY A 78 -6.12 13.32 -13.84
CA GLY A 78 -7.45 12.91 -14.31
C GLY A 78 -7.67 11.40 -14.38
N LYS A 79 -6.64 10.57 -14.17
CA LYS A 79 -6.79 9.11 -14.05
C LYS A 79 -7.02 8.70 -12.60
N THR A 80 -7.84 7.68 -12.42
CA THR A 80 -8.13 7.11 -11.11
C THR A 80 -7.12 6.02 -10.78
N TYR A 81 -6.71 5.98 -9.52
CA TYR A 81 -5.81 4.99 -8.96
C TYR A 81 -6.43 4.42 -7.69
N PHE A 82 -5.92 3.29 -7.23
CA PHE A 82 -6.32 2.72 -5.94
C PHE A 82 -5.14 2.09 -5.24
N VAL A 83 -5.22 2.06 -3.91
CA VAL A 83 -4.28 1.33 -3.07
C VAL A 83 -5.02 0.18 -2.42
N ARG A 84 -4.48 -1.03 -2.55
CA ARG A 84 -5.02 -2.19 -1.86
C ARG A 84 -4.32 -2.33 -0.51
N SER A 85 -5.05 -2.07 0.56
CA SER A 85 -4.54 -2.26 1.93
C SER A 85 -4.93 -3.63 2.43
N TYR A 86 -3.97 -4.55 2.49
CA TYR A 86 -4.17 -5.85 3.08
C TYR A 86 -4.26 -5.73 4.60
N GLN A 87 -5.32 -6.30 5.18
CA GLN A 87 -5.52 -6.42 6.61
C GLN A 87 -4.95 -7.76 7.06
N LEU A 88 -4.06 -7.70 8.06
CA LEU A 88 -3.64 -8.89 8.77
C LEU A 88 -4.81 -9.38 9.63
N GLY A 89 -5.24 -10.62 9.43
CA GLY A 89 -6.37 -11.19 10.15
C GLY A 89 -6.09 -11.34 11.64
N GLN A 90 -7.15 -11.43 12.46
CA GLN A 90 -7.01 -11.80 13.87
C GLN A 90 -6.26 -13.14 13.97
N GLY A 91 -5.12 -13.14 14.65
CA GLY A 91 -4.26 -14.32 14.82
C GLY A 91 -3.13 -14.49 13.79
N THR A 92 -3.03 -13.62 12.77
CA THR A 92 -1.83 -13.55 11.91
C THR A 92 -1.01 -12.35 12.34
N SER A 93 0.16 -12.58 12.95
CA SER A 93 1.05 -11.47 13.28
C SER A 93 1.71 -10.93 12.01
N PHE A 94 2.08 -9.65 12.02
CA PHE A 94 2.90 -9.06 10.95
C PHE A 94 4.20 -9.86 10.78
N ALA A 95 4.76 -10.38 11.87
CA ALA A 95 5.92 -11.27 11.85
C ALA A 95 5.66 -12.58 11.08
N ASP A 96 4.49 -13.22 11.24
CA ASP A 96 4.13 -14.43 10.47
C ASP A 96 4.01 -14.13 8.96
N TYR A 97 3.53 -12.93 8.62
CA TYR A 97 3.47 -12.45 7.24
C TYR A 97 4.88 -12.22 6.67
N LEU A 98 5.74 -11.53 7.41
CA LEU A 98 7.14 -11.29 7.00
C LEU A 98 7.94 -12.57 6.82
N GLN A 99 7.63 -13.61 7.60
CA GLN A 99 8.24 -14.95 7.46
C GLN A 99 7.72 -15.74 6.25
N GLY A 100 6.89 -15.13 5.38
CA GLY A 100 6.35 -15.76 4.18
C GLY A 100 5.32 -16.86 4.46
N ARG A 101 4.81 -16.96 5.70
CA ARG A 101 3.85 -18.00 6.10
C ARG A 101 2.40 -17.64 5.74
N ALA A 102 2.14 -16.37 5.47
CA ALA A 102 0.81 -15.88 5.09
C ALA A 102 0.62 -15.85 3.57
N ARG A 103 -0.49 -16.42 3.07
CA ARG A 103 -0.85 -16.40 1.65
C ARG A 103 -1.64 -15.14 1.31
N LEU A 104 -1.04 -14.21 0.55
CA LEU A 104 -1.62 -12.95 0.08
C LEU A 104 -3.04 -13.08 -0.50
N GLY A 105 -3.33 -14.16 -1.26
CA GLY A 105 -4.63 -14.37 -1.89
C GLY A 105 -5.80 -14.64 -0.94
N LYS A 106 -5.55 -14.85 0.36
CA LYS A 106 -6.58 -15.07 1.39
C LYS A 106 -6.71 -13.91 2.37
N LEU A 107 -5.87 -12.89 2.25
CA LEU A 107 -5.91 -11.74 3.14
C LEU A 107 -7.10 -10.85 2.78
N LYS A 108 -7.85 -10.43 3.79
CA LYS A 108 -8.85 -9.38 3.62
C LYS A 108 -8.14 -8.11 3.21
N PHE A 109 -8.76 -7.32 2.35
CA PHE A 109 -8.22 -6.04 1.96
C PHE A 109 -9.32 -5.00 1.81
N ILE A 110 -8.92 -3.74 1.87
CA ILE A 110 -9.75 -2.60 1.46
C ILE A 110 -9.05 -1.87 0.32
N ASP A 111 -9.82 -1.47 -0.69
CA ASP A 111 -9.31 -0.64 -1.79
C ASP A 111 -9.60 0.84 -1.50
N LEU A 112 -8.54 1.64 -1.38
CA LEU A 112 -8.62 3.08 -1.15
C LEU A 112 -8.38 3.81 -2.48
N VAL A 113 -9.42 4.43 -3.02
CA VAL A 113 -9.40 5.07 -4.33
C VAL A 113 -8.94 6.52 -4.22
N PHE A 114 -8.14 6.98 -5.18
CA PHE A 114 -7.70 8.38 -5.27
C PHE A 114 -7.54 8.83 -6.71
N LYS A 115 -7.48 10.16 -6.90
CA LYS A 115 -7.30 10.81 -8.20
C LYS A 115 -6.34 12.00 -8.02
N PRO A 116 -5.19 12.03 -8.72
CA PRO A 116 -4.23 13.13 -8.68
C PRO A 116 -4.69 14.36 -9.49
#